data_AF-K1TJL1-F1
#
_entry.id   AF-K1TJL1-F1
#
_cell.length_a   1.000
_cell.length_b   1.000
_cell.length_c   1.000
_cell.angle_alpha   90.00
_cell.angle_beta   90.00
_cell.angle_gamma   90.00
#
_symmetry.space_group_name_H-M   'P 1'
#
loop_
_entity.id
_entity.type
_entity.pdbx_description
1 polymer ?
#
loop_
_entity_poly.entity_id
_entity_poly.type
_entity_poly.pdbx_seq_one_letter_code
_entity_poly.pdbx_strand_id
1 'polypeptide(L)'
;EASYGIMVARGDLGVELPAEAIPNAQRRIVEKCICAKRPVIIATQMLYSMVKSPRPTRAEVSDVASAIYERVDAVMLSDETAMGDYPVEAVETMARIAREIERDETHFKPMIDMDMVSVNHEITAQLARSAVRASTNLPVKYVVLDTKTGRTGRYLAAFRGRKTVMAVCYRLHAQRILALSYGVVPILRTQELSDKYHFLV
;
A
#
# COMPACT_ATOMS: atom_id res chain seq x y z
N GLU A 1 8.75 11.47 10.84
CA GLU A 1 10.13 11.16 10.37
C GLU A 1 10.75 9.94 11.04
N ALA A 2 10.50 9.71 12.34
CA ALA A 2 11.04 8.57 13.10
C ALA A 2 10.43 7.19 12.72
N SER A 3 9.20 7.14 12.21
CA SER A 3 8.47 5.87 11.97
C SER A 3 8.71 5.30 10.57
N TYR A 4 8.69 3.97 10.42
CA TYR A 4 8.76 3.30 9.12
C TYR A 4 7.48 3.45 8.29
N GLY A 5 6.33 3.29 8.94
CA GLY A 5 4.99 3.40 8.38
C GLY A 5 4.03 3.89 9.47
N ILE A 6 2.77 4.11 9.10
CA ILE A 6 1.74 4.64 10.00
C ILE A 6 0.50 3.75 9.91
N MET A 7 -0.17 3.55 11.04
CA MET A 7 -1.49 2.95 11.11
C MET A 7 -2.47 4.01 11.57
N VAL A 8 -3.61 4.11 10.89
CA VAL A 8 -4.76 4.90 11.33
C VAL A 8 -5.74 3.95 11.99
N ALA A 9 -5.67 3.84 13.31
CA ALA A 9 -6.60 3.08 14.12
C ALA A 9 -7.82 3.93 14.43
N ARG A 10 -8.90 3.75 13.65
CA ARG A 10 -10.09 4.61 13.71
C ARG A 10 -10.90 4.44 14.99
N GLY A 11 -10.90 3.24 15.57
CA GLY A 11 -11.53 2.96 16.87
C GLY A 11 -10.93 3.83 17.98
N ASP A 12 -9.59 3.82 18.09
CA ASP A 12 -8.88 4.65 19.07
C ASP A 12 -9.02 6.15 18.75
N LEU A 13 -8.91 6.50 17.46
CA LEU A 13 -9.04 7.90 17.03
C LEU A 13 -10.43 8.48 17.30
N GLY A 14 -11.48 7.66 17.28
CA GLY A 14 -12.85 8.07 17.59
C GLY A 14 -13.14 8.26 19.07
N VAL A 15 -12.23 7.85 19.96
CA VAL A 15 -12.28 8.23 21.39
C VAL A 15 -11.75 9.66 21.57
N GLU A 16 -10.73 10.03 20.78
CA GLU A 16 -10.00 11.30 20.93
C GLU A 16 -10.58 12.44 20.08
N LEU A 17 -11.22 12.12 18.95
CA LEU A 17 -11.79 13.09 18.01
C LEU A 17 -13.30 12.89 17.83
N PRO A 18 -14.07 13.97 17.55
CA PRO A 18 -15.44 13.85 17.09
C PRO A 18 -15.52 12.96 15.85
N ALA A 19 -16.56 12.13 15.76
CA ALA A 19 -16.70 11.12 14.70
C ALA A 19 -16.68 11.75 13.29
N GLU A 20 -17.29 12.93 13.13
CA GLU A 20 -17.31 13.69 11.89
C GLU A 20 -15.93 14.24 11.46
N ALA A 21 -14.97 14.33 12.39
CA ALA A 21 -13.61 14.79 12.10
C ALA A 21 -12.67 13.65 11.65
N ILE A 22 -13.02 12.39 11.95
CA ILE A 22 -12.20 11.21 11.65
C ILE A 22 -11.87 11.09 10.15
N PRO A 23 -12.83 11.22 9.21
CA PRO A 23 -12.52 11.07 7.78
C PRO A 23 -11.49 12.10 7.30
N ASN A 24 -11.62 13.36 7.75
CA ASN A 24 -10.68 14.41 7.40
C ASN A 24 -9.29 14.17 8.02
N ALA A 25 -9.23 13.67 9.25
CA ALA A 25 -7.97 13.32 9.91
C ALA A 25 -7.27 12.17 9.19
N GLN A 26 -7.99 11.10 8.87
CA GLN A 26 -7.50 9.96 8.10
C GLN A 26 -6.88 10.41 6.78
N ARG A 27 -7.65 11.13 5.96
CA ARG A 27 -7.19 11.61 4.65
C ARG A 27 -5.89 12.41 4.75
N ARG A 28 -5.80 13.34 5.71
CA ARG A 28 -4.59 14.13 5.95
C ARG A 28 -3.39 13.28 6.35
N ILE A 29 -3.61 12.23 7.16
CA ILE A 29 -2.55 11.30 7.56
C ILE A 29 -2.08 10.50 6.34
N VAL A 30 -3.01 9.96 5.55
CA VAL A 30 -2.72 9.19 4.33
C VAL A 30 -1.90 10.02 3.36
N GLU A 31 -2.36 11.23 3.00
CA GLU A 31 -1.65 12.14 2.09
C GLU A 31 -0.20 12.40 2.56
N LYS A 32 -0.01 12.71 3.85
CA LYS A 32 1.33 12.93 4.43
C LYS A 32 2.22 11.69 4.36
N CYS A 33 1.65 10.49 4.58
CA CYS A 33 2.39 9.24 4.51
C CYS A 33 2.88 8.96 3.10
N ILE A 34 2.02 9.15 2.10
CA ILE A 34 2.36 8.96 0.69
C ILE A 34 3.47 9.94 0.28
N CYS A 35 3.32 11.24 0.59
CA CYS A 35 4.35 12.25 0.29
C CYS A 35 5.70 11.96 0.98
N ALA A 36 5.66 11.29 2.14
CA ALA A 36 6.83 10.85 2.89
C ALA A 36 7.37 9.46 2.47
N LYS A 37 6.73 8.78 1.50
CA LYS A 37 7.07 7.43 1.03
C LYS A 37 7.07 6.40 2.17
N ARG A 38 6.11 6.56 3.09
CA ARG A 38 5.89 5.73 4.27
C ARG A 38 4.59 4.94 4.05
N PRO A 39 4.57 3.61 4.21
CA PRO A 39 3.34 2.85 4.09
C PRO A 39 2.31 3.30 5.11
N VAL A 40 1.05 3.40 4.70
CA VAL A 40 -0.08 3.70 5.58
C VAL A 40 -1.11 2.58 5.55
N ILE A 41 -1.54 2.17 6.74
CA ILE A 41 -2.57 1.16 6.97
C ILE A 41 -3.81 1.82 7.54
N ILE A 42 -4.99 1.54 6.98
CA ILE A 42 -6.26 1.85 7.64
C ILE A 42 -6.72 0.61 8.40
N ALA A 43 -7.02 0.81 9.68
CA ALA A 43 -7.34 -0.27 10.60
C ALA A 43 -8.62 0.01 11.38
N THR A 44 -9.13 -1.06 11.98
CA THR A 44 -10.32 -1.15 12.84
C THR A 44 -11.65 -1.01 12.10
N GLN A 45 -12.61 -1.85 12.49
CA GLN A 45 -14.01 -1.84 12.06
C GLN A 45 -14.22 -1.77 10.54
N MET A 46 -13.38 -2.45 9.77
CA MET A 46 -13.50 -2.44 8.31
C MET A 46 -14.62 -3.36 7.83
N LEU A 47 -14.75 -4.56 8.42
CA LEU A 47 -15.80 -5.55 8.10
C LEU A 47 -16.35 -6.18 9.39
N TYR A 48 -16.47 -5.40 10.47
CA TYR A 48 -16.73 -5.90 11.83
C TYR A 48 -17.96 -6.82 11.95
N SER A 49 -19.04 -6.55 11.20
CA SER A 49 -20.23 -7.40 11.19
C SER A 49 -19.89 -8.84 10.79
N MET A 50 -18.81 -9.05 10.03
CA MET A 50 -18.35 -10.37 9.60
C MET A 50 -17.76 -11.23 10.73
N VAL A 51 -17.58 -10.68 11.94
CA VAL A 51 -17.30 -11.50 13.14
C VAL A 51 -18.42 -12.52 13.38
N LYS A 52 -19.69 -12.13 13.11
CA LYS A 52 -20.88 -12.97 13.35
C LYS A 52 -21.76 -13.19 12.11
N SER A 53 -21.40 -12.60 10.98
CA SER A 53 -22.15 -12.71 9.72
C SER A 53 -21.24 -13.18 8.58
N PRO A 54 -21.71 -14.05 7.68
CA PRO A 54 -20.94 -14.43 6.50
C PRO A 54 -20.83 -13.31 5.45
N ARG A 55 -21.52 -12.18 5.65
CA ARG A 55 -21.53 -11.05 4.71
C ARG A 55 -21.47 -9.71 5.45
N PRO A 56 -20.73 -8.72 4.90
CA PRO A 56 -20.70 -7.40 5.48
C PRO A 56 -21.95 -6.59 5.14
N THR A 57 -22.12 -5.48 5.84
CA THR A 57 -23.11 -4.46 5.51
C THR A 57 -22.67 -3.62 4.31
N ARG A 58 -23.61 -2.93 3.68
CA ARG A 58 -23.29 -1.97 2.59
C ARG A 58 -22.42 -0.82 3.07
N ALA A 59 -22.59 -0.39 4.32
CA ALA A 59 -21.80 0.68 4.92
C ALA A 59 -20.32 0.28 5.04
N GLU A 60 -20.04 -0.92 5.55
CA GLU A 60 -18.68 -1.47 5.65
C GLU A 60 -18.01 -1.63 4.28
N VAL A 61 -18.75 -2.11 3.27
CA VAL A 61 -18.21 -2.19 1.90
C VAL A 61 -17.83 -0.80 1.38
N SER A 62 -18.69 0.20 1.59
CA SER A 62 -18.41 1.58 1.18
C SER A 62 -17.22 2.16 1.93
N ASP A 63 -17.06 1.84 3.20
CA ASP A 63 -15.98 2.33 4.05
C ASP A 63 -14.61 1.74 3.65
N VAL A 64 -14.56 0.43 3.40
CA VAL A 64 -13.39 -0.23 2.80
C VAL A 64 -13.05 0.40 1.45
N ALA A 65 -14.05 0.62 0.60
CA ALA A 65 -13.85 1.24 -0.71
C ALA A 65 -13.28 2.67 -0.58
N SER A 66 -13.79 3.48 0.35
CA SER A 66 -13.28 4.82 0.62
C SER A 66 -11.80 4.81 1.02
N ALA A 67 -11.38 3.89 1.89
CA ALA A 67 -9.97 3.74 2.25
C ALA A 67 -9.09 3.39 1.03
N ILE A 68 -9.56 2.52 0.14
CA ILE A 68 -8.83 2.16 -1.09
C ILE A 68 -8.80 3.33 -2.07
N TYR A 69 -9.88 4.11 -2.20
CA TYR A 69 -9.91 5.33 -3.02
C TYR A 69 -8.95 6.41 -2.51
N GLU A 70 -8.66 6.44 -1.21
CA GLU A 70 -7.60 7.26 -0.62
C GLU A 70 -6.18 6.72 -0.90
N ARG A 71 -6.08 5.58 -1.57
CA ARG A 71 -4.83 4.95 -2.04
C ARG A 71 -3.91 4.57 -0.90
N VAL A 72 -4.48 4.02 0.16
CA VAL A 72 -3.75 3.46 1.31
C VAL A 72 -2.87 2.29 0.84
N ASP A 73 -1.78 2.01 1.55
CA ASP A 73 -0.92 0.89 1.17
C ASP A 73 -1.51 -0.46 1.62
N ALA A 74 -2.28 -0.46 2.71
CA ALA A 74 -2.99 -1.64 3.18
C ALA A 74 -4.27 -1.30 3.96
N VAL A 75 -5.16 -2.29 4.01
CA VAL A 75 -6.35 -2.34 4.85
C VAL A 75 -6.21 -3.51 5.82
N MET A 76 -6.67 -3.35 7.05
CA MET A 76 -6.48 -4.33 8.12
C MET A 76 -7.81 -4.89 8.64
N LEU A 77 -7.86 -6.21 8.78
CA LEU A 77 -8.87 -6.92 9.55
C LEU A 77 -8.37 -7.14 10.98
N SER A 78 -9.27 -7.05 11.95
CA SER A 78 -9.01 -7.20 13.38
C SER A 78 -9.72 -8.46 13.88
N ASP A 79 -10.75 -8.31 14.71
CA ASP A 79 -11.54 -9.40 15.28
C ASP A 79 -12.15 -10.32 14.23
N GLU A 80 -12.44 -9.78 13.03
CA GLU A 80 -12.99 -10.53 11.90
C GLU A 80 -12.16 -11.77 11.59
N THR A 81 -10.83 -11.68 11.72
CA THR A 81 -9.91 -12.78 11.45
C THR A 81 -9.34 -13.43 12.71
N ALA A 82 -9.24 -12.67 13.81
CA ALA A 82 -8.64 -13.15 15.05
C ALA A 82 -9.57 -14.09 15.83
N MET A 83 -10.87 -13.81 15.85
CA MET A 83 -11.85 -14.56 16.63
C MET A 83 -13.24 -14.67 15.96
N GLY A 84 -13.38 -14.21 14.71
CA GLY A 84 -14.63 -14.24 13.97
C GLY A 84 -15.04 -15.66 13.54
N ASP A 85 -16.33 -15.84 13.34
CA ASP A 85 -16.91 -17.11 12.88
C ASP A 85 -16.65 -17.34 11.36
N TYR A 86 -16.27 -16.28 10.62
CA TYR A 86 -16.06 -16.28 9.15
C TYR A 86 -14.72 -15.60 8.72
N PRO A 87 -13.57 -16.06 9.24
CA PRO A 87 -12.29 -15.37 9.03
C PRO A 87 -11.78 -15.45 7.58
N VAL A 88 -12.04 -16.57 6.89
CA VAL A 88 -11.62 -16.76 5.49
C VAL A 88 -12.46 -15.86 4.58
N GLU A 89 -13.78 -15.84 4.79
CA GLU A 89 -14.73 -15.04 4.03
C GLU A 89 -14.48 -13.54 4.21
N ALA A 90 -14.07 -13.11 5.40
CA ALA A 90 -13.69 -11.72 5.66
C ALA A 90 -12.48 -11.31 4.80
N VAL A 91 -11.43 -12.13 4.76
CA VAL A 91 -10.23 -11.88 3.92
C VAL A 91 -10.58 -11.88 2.44
N GLU A 92 -11.35 -12.88 1.99
CA GLU A 92 -11.78 -12.94 0.59
C GLU A 92 -12.65 -11.75 0.19
N THR A 93 -13.55 -11.31 1.07
CA THR A 93 -14.43 -10.17 0.84
C THR A 93 -13.63 -8.88 0.74
N MET A 94 -12.69 -8.65 1.67
CA MET A 94 -11.75 -7.53 1.61
C MET A 94 -10.97 -7.53 0.29
N ALA A 95 -10.44 -8.68 -0.14
CA ALA A 95 -9.70 -8.80 -1.38
C ALA A 95 -10.57 -8.59 -2.63
N ARG A 96 -11.85 -9.02 -2.62
CA ARG A 96 -12.80 -8.75 -3.71
C ARG A 96 -13.10 -7.26 -3.83
N ILE A 97 -13.33 -6.57 -2.72
CA ILE A 97 -13.58 -5.12 -2.71
C ILE A 97 -12.35 -4.39 -3.26
N ALA A 98 -11.15 -4.68 -2.74
CA ALA A 98 -9.91 -4.08 -3.21
C ALA A 98 -9.73 -4.20 -4.73
N ARG A 99 -9.85 -5.42 -5.27
CA ARG A 99 -9.70 -5.65 -6.72
C ARG A 99 -10.76 -4.96 -7.56
N GLU A 100 -11.99 -4.84 -7.05
CA GLU A 100 -13.06 -4.17 -7.80
C GLU A 100 -12.83 -2.66 -7.85
N ILE A 101 -12.47 -2.04 -6.73
CA ILE A 101 -12.21 -0.60 -6.66
C ILE A 101 -10.97 -0.22 -7.47
N GLU A 102 -9.88 -1.01 -7.39
CA GLU A 102 -8.64 -0.74 -8.14
C GLU A 102 -8.79 -0.89 -9.67
N ARG A 103 -9.87 -1.50 -10.16
CA ARG A 103 -10.20 -1.55 -11.60
C ARG A 103 -10.69 -0.21 -12.15
N ASP A 104 -11.11 0.73 -11.29
CA ASP A 104 -11.54 2.05 -11.71
C ASP A 104 -10.34 2.88 -12.20
N GLU A 105 -9.97 2.69 -13.46
CA GLU A 105 -8.83 3.38 -14.04
C GLU A 105 -8.98 4.92 -14.02
N THR A 106 -10.22 5.44 -13.98
CA THR A 106 -10.45 6.88 -14.00
C THR A 106 -9.97 7.54 -12.72
N HIS A 107 -10.15 6.87 -11.57
CA HIS A 107 -9.70 7.32 -10.27
C HIS A 107 -8.23 7.01 -10.01
N PHE A 108 -7.71 5.87 -10.45
CA PHE A 108 -6.34 5.40 -10.19
C PHE A 108 -5.32 5.86 -11.24
N LYS A 109 -5.28 7.17 -11.52
CA LYS A 109 -4.17 7.79 -12.29
C LYS A 109 -2.90 7.88 -11.42
N PRO A 110 -1.71 7.57 -11.95
CA PRO A 110 -0.45 7.71 -11.22
C PRO A 110 -0.23 9.13 -10.67
N MET A 111 0.35 9.25 -9.48
CA MET A 111 0.62 10.53 -8.79
C MET A 111 1.98 11.10 -9.19
N ILE A 112 2.28 11.15 -10.48
CA ILE A 112 3.60 11.51 -11.01
C ILE A 112 3.98 12.96 -10.68
N ASP A 113 3.00 13.86 -10.54
CA ASP A 113 3.19 15.29 -10.27
C ASP A 113 3.10 15.64 -8.77
N MET A 114 3.10 14.65 -7.89
CA MET A 114 3.08 14.88 -6.44
C MET A 114 4.36 15.58 -5.95
N ASP A 115 4.17 16.55 -5.06
CA ASP A 115 5.23 17.16 -4.27
C ASP A 115 5.69 16.21 -3.17
N MET A 116 6.85 15.61 -3.41
CA MET A 116 7.48 14.69 -2.48
C MET A 116 8.24 15.46 -1.39
N VAL A 117 8.18 14.99 -0.15
CA VAL A 117 9.02 15.53 0.93
C VAL A 117 10.49 15.23 0.59
N SER A 118 11.31 16.26 0.38
CA SER A 118 12.70 16.08 -0.04
C SER A 118 13.51 15.35 1.04
N VAL A 119 14.10 14.21 0.69
CA VAL A 119 14.98 13.45 1.58
C VAL A 119 16.29 13.16 0.84
N ASN A 120 17.26 14.06 1.00
CA ASN A 120 18.65 13.95 0.56
C ASN A 120 18.85 13.49 -0.90
N HIS A 121 18.84 14.44 -1.83
CA HIS A 121 19.26 14.29 -3.24
C HIS A 121 18.51 13.17 -4.00
N GLU A 122 17.44 13.59 -4.66
CA GLU A 122 16.35 12.74 -5.16
C GLU A 122 16.64 11.95 -6.45
N ILE A 123 17.85 11.43 -6.66
CA ILE A 123 18.12 10.55 -7.83
C ILE A 123 17.13 9.38 -7.83
N THR A 124 16.93 8.72 -6.68
CA THR A 124 15.96 7.63 -6.55
C THR A 124 14.53 8.09 -6.86
N ALA A 125 14.15 9.30 -6.42
CA ALA A 125 12.79 9.80 -6.65
C ALA A 125 12.57 10.14 -8.13
N GLN A 126 13.56 10.76 -8.78
CA GLN A 126 13.49 11.11 -10.20
C GLN A 126 13.48 9.87 -11.09
N LEU A 127 14.29 8.85 -10.76
CA LEU A 127 14.27 7.56 -11.46
C LEU A 127 12.93 6.84 -11.26
N ALA A 128 12.41 6.79 -10.03
CA ALA A 128 11.11 6.19 -9.77
C ALA A 128 9.97 6.93 -10.48
N ARG A 129 9.98 8.27 -10.48
CA ARG A 129 9.03 9.12 -11.20
C ARG A 129 9.06 8.82 -12.69
N SER A 130 10.25 8.80 -13.27
CA SER A 130 10.47 8.51 -14.69
C SER A 130 10.05 7.09 -15.05
N ALA A 131 10.34 6.10 -14.22
CA ALA A 131 9.94 4.71 -14.42
C ALA A 131 8.41 4.56 -14.40
N VAL A 132 7.72 5.17 -13.44
CA VAL A 132 6.24 5.14 -13.37
C VAL A 132 5.62 5.83 -14.58
N ARG A 133 6.15 7.00 -14.97
CA ARG A 133 5.71 7.71 -16.18
C ARG A 133 5.91 6.87 -17.44
N ALA A 134 7.10 6.29 -17.63
CA ALA A 134 7.40 5.42 -18.75
C ALA A 134 6.47 4.20 -18.76
N SER A 135 6.22 3.57 -17.61
CA SER A 135 5.34 2.40 -17.49
C SER A 135 3.87 2.68 -17.83
N THR A 136 3.46 3.96 -17.77
CA THR A 136 2.12 4.41 -18.15
C THR A 136 2.00 4.57 -19.66
N ASN A 137 3.09 4.96 -20.34
CA ASN A 137 3.11 5.25 -21.77
C ASN A 137 3.55 4.06 -22.63
N LEU A 138 4.28 3.11 -22.03
CA LEU A 138 4.80 1.94 -22.71
C LEU A 138 3.91 0.72 -22.44
N PRO A 139 3.78 -0.22 -23.39
CA PRO A 139 3.00 -1.45 -23.23
C PRO A 139 3.72 -2.49 -22.37
N VAL A 140 4.13 -2.11 -21.16
CA VAL A 140 4.83 -3.00 -20.21
C VAL A 140 3.84 -3.65 -19.25
N LYS A 141 4.17 -4.86 -18.81
CA LYS A 141 3.38 -5.62 -17.83
C LYS A 141 3.83 -5.38 -16.39
N TYR A 142 5.14 -5.23 -16.18
CA TYR A 142 5.76 -5.11 -14.86
C TYR A 142 6.87 -4.06 -14.87
N VAL A 143 7.09 -3.43 -13.71
CA VAL A 143 8.33 -2.68 -13.42
C VAL A 143 9.18 -3.56 -12.52
N VAL A 144 10.41 -3.86 -12.93
CA VAL A 144 11.32 -4.72 -12.15
C VAL A 144 12.41 -3.87 -11.52
N LEU A 145 12.70 -4.12 -10.25
CA LEU A 145 13.82 -3.52 -9.53
C LEU A 145 14.49 -4.56 -8.66
N ASP A 146 15.71 -4.29 -8.26
CA ASP A 146 16.34 -4.97 -7.14
C ASP A 146 16.69 -4.00 -6.00
N THR A 147 16.77 -4.54 -4.78
CA THR A 147 16.97 -3.69 -3.61
C THR A 147 17.53 -4.45 -2.41
N LYS A 148 18.49 -3.81 -1.74
CA LYS A 148 19.03 -4.28 -0.44
C LYS A 148 18.23 -3.74 0.75
N THR A 149 17.59 -2.58 0.61
CA THR A 149 16.96 -1.83 1.72
C THR A 149 15.46 -1.59 1.54
N GLY A 150 14.89 -1.88 0.37
CA GLY A 150 13.51 -1.57 0.02
C GLY A 150 13.23 -0.10 -0.32
N ARG A 151 14.25 0.78 -0.28
CA ARG A 151 14.07 2.22 -0.55
C ARG A 151 13.45 2.47 -1.93
N THR A 152 14.03 1.94 -3.00
CA THR A 152 13.54 2.16 -4.37
C THR A 152 12.10 1.68 -4.57
N GLY A 153 11.75 0.51 -4.01
CA GLY A 153 10.38 -0.01 -4.07
C GLY A 153 9.35 0.92 -3.42
N ARG A 154 9.68 1.51 -2.26
CA ARG A 154 8.80 2.48 -1.59
C ARG A 154 8.60 3.77 -2.40
N TYR A 155 9.64 4.23 -3.10
CA TYR A 155 9.50 5.40 -3.96
C TYR A 155 8.58 5.12 -5.15
N LEU A 156 8.70 3.95 -5.79
CA LEU A 156 7.79 3.54 -6.86
C LEU A 156 6.34 3.39 -6.36
N ALA A 157 6.16 2.77 -5.19
CA ALA A 157 4.86 2.64 -4.55
C ALA A 157 4.21 4.00 -4.25
N ALA A 158 4.98 4.98 -3.78
CA ALA A 158 4.47 6.32 -3.44
C ALA A 158 3.89 7.08 -4.64
N PHE A 159 4.40 6.85 -5.85
CA PHE A 159 3.83 7.41 -7.07
C PHE A 159 2.53 6.71 -7.52
N ARG A 160 2.09 5.65 -6.83
CA ARG A 160 0.85 4.91 -7.09
C ARG A 160 0.70 4.53 -8.57
N GLY A 161 1.77 3.96 -9.13
CA GLY A 161 1.78 3.47 -10.51
C GLY A 161 0.79 2.32 -10.70
N ARG A 162 0.26 2.18 -11.93
CA ARG A 162 -0.70 1.12 -12.27
C ARG A 162 -0.06 -0.26 -12.47
N LYS A 163 1.20 -0.28 -12.88
CA LYS A 163 1.92 -1.53 -13.16
C LYS A 163 2.48 -2.09 -11.87
N THR A 164 2.29 -3.39 -11.67
CA THR A 164 2.88 -4.09 -10.52
C THR A 164 4.39 -3.97 -10.55
N VAL A 165 4.96 -3.63 -9.40
CA VAL A 165 6.40 -3.53 -9.19
C VAL A 165 6.91 -4.85 -8.65
N MET A 166 7.75 -5.57 -9.40
CA MET A 166 8.43 -6.76 -8.91
C MET A 166 9.76 -6.37 -8.27
N ALA A 167 9.86 -6.54 -6.96
CA ALA A 167 11.03 -6.12 -6.19
C ALA A 167 11.87 -7.33 -5.78
N VAL A 168 13.00 -7.54 -6.46
CA VAL A 168 13.99 -8.54 -6.07
C VAL A 168 14.74 -8.06 -4.84
N CYS A 169 14.53 -8.72 -3.72
CA CYS A 169 15.06 -8.38 -2.42
C CYS A 169 16.18 -9.35 -2.05
N TYR A 170 17.34 -8.83 -1.65
CA TYR A 170 18.46 -9.65 -1.18
C TYR A 170 18.54 -9.77 0.34
N ARG A 171 17.57 -9.17 1.06
CA ARG A 171 17.44 -9.25 2.51
C ARG A 171 16.00 -9.50 2.88
N LEU A 172 15.79 -10.41 3.82
CA LEU A 172 14.46 -10.73 4.35
C LEU A 172 13.74 -9.49 4.90
N HIS A 173 14.49 -8.57 5.53
CA HIS A 173 13.95 -7.29 5.98
C HIS A 173 13.36 -6.49 4.82
N ALA A 174 14.09 -6.31 3.72
CA ALA A 174 13.61 -5.57 2.54
C ALA A 174 12.36 -6.20 1.92
N GLN A 175 12.30 -7.54 1.87
CA GLN A 175 11.11 -8.25 1.38
C GLN A 175 9.89 -7.97 2.25
N ARG A 176 10.01 -8.15 3.57
CA ARG A 176 8.89 -7.99 4.51
C ARG A 176 8.35 -6.57 4.53
N ILE A 177 9.22 -5.57 4.50
CA ILE A 177 8.79 -4.17 4.54
C ILE A 177 8.08 -3.75 3.23
N LEU A 178 8.50 -4.31 2.10
CA LEU A 178 7.91 -4.03 0.79
C LEU A 178 6.60 -4.80 0.56
N ALA A 179 6.37 -5.89 1.29
CA ALA A 179 5.09 -6.62 1.23
C ALA A 179 3.90 -5.76 1.68
N LEU A 180 4.17 -4.69 2.44
CA LEU A 180 3.19 -3.71 2.87
C LEU A 180 3.11 -2.49 1.92
N SER A 181 3.93 -2.40 0.88
CA SER A 181 3.96 -1.22 -0.01
C SER A 181 3.00 -1.39 -1.18
N TYR A 182 2.20 -0.36 -1.47
CA TYR A 182 1.21 -0.38 -2.54
C TYR A 182 1.79 -0.86 -3.88
N GLY A 183 1.15 -1.86 -4.50
CA GLY A 183 1.48 -2.34 -5.84
C GLY A 183 2.85 -3.05 -5.97
N VAL A 184 3.54 -3.34 -4.86
CA VAL A 184 4.83 -4.02 -4.85
C VAL A 184 4.66 -5.50 -4.51
N VAL A 185 5.25 -6.36 -5.35
CA VAL A 185 5.39 -7.79 -5.10
C VAL A 185 6.87 -8.09 -4.82
N PRO A 186 7.27 -8.28 -3.56
CA PRO A 186 8.65 -8.55 -3.22
C PRO A 186 8.99 -10.03 -3.35
N ILE A 187 10.13 -10.32 -3.98
CA ILE A 187 10.69 -11.67 -4.16
C ILE A 187 12.02 -11.72 -3.41
N LEU A 188 12.16 -12.63 -2.44
CA LEU A 188 13.46 -12.86 -1.80
C LEU A 188 14.34 -13.72 -2.71
N ARG A 189 15.56 -13.25 -2.98
CA ARG A 189 16.58 -14.02 -3.69
C ARG A 189 17.85 -14.06 -2.86
N THR A 190 18.35 -15.25 -2.61
CA THR A 190 19.67 -15.46 -1.98
C THR A 190 20.74 -15.05 -2.99
N GLN A 191 21.73 -14.25 -2.57
CA GLN A 191 22.86 -13.95 -3.42
C GLN A 191 23.78 -15.17 -3.49
N GLU A 192 23.88 -15.77 -4.67
CA GLU A 192 24.90 -16.77 -4.97
C GLU A 192 26.00 -16.15 -5.85
N LEU A 193 27.24 -16.55 -5.62
CA LEU A 193 28.42 -16.07 -6.37
C LEU A 193 28.40 -16.47 -7.86
N SER A 194 27.60 -17.47 -8.22
CA SER A 194 27.43 -17.99 -9.59
C SER A 194 26.35 -17.26 -10.41
N ASP A 195 25.56 -16.37 -9.80
CA ASP A 195 24.46 -15.70 -10.46
C ASP A 195 24.99 -14.58 -11.39
N LYS A 196 24.95 -14.83 -12.70
CA LYS A 196 25.42 -13.90 -13.76
C LYS A 196 24.55 -12.64 -13.92
N TYR A 197 23.39 -12.58 -13.28
CA TYR A 197 22.37 -11.53 -13.48
C TYR A 197 21.92 -10.88 -12.16
N HIS A 198 22.85 -10.51 -11.29
CA HIS A 198 22.58 -9.53 -10.24
C HIS A 198 22.63 -8.13 -10.85
N PHE A 199 21.57 -7.33 -10.68
CA PHE A 199 21.60 -5.92 -11.11
C PHE A 199 22.40 -5.04 -10.13
N LEU A 200 22.59 -5.50 -8.88
CA LEU A 200 23.50 -4.94 -7.90
C LEU A 200 24.79 -5.77 -7.82
N VAL A 201 25.84 -5.29 -8.49
CA VAL A 201 27.24 -5.67 -8.23
C VAL A 201 27.70 -5.07 -6.90
#